data_AF-A0A957NRV4-F1
#
_entry.id   AF-A0A957NRV4-F1
#
_cell.length_a   1.000
_cell.length_b   1.000
_cell.length_c   1.000
_cell.angle_alpha   90.00
_cell.angle_beta   90.00
_cell.angle_gamma   90.00
#
_symmetry.space_group_name_H-M   'P 1'
#
loop_
_entity.id
_entity.type
_entity.pdbx_description
1 polymer ?
#
loop_
_entity_poly.entity_id
_entity_poly.type
_entity_poly.pdbx_seq_one_letter_code
_entity_poly.pdbx_strand_id
1 'polypeptide(L)'
;ALWRTDGTAAGIQLVKVFDDLSDGSTQGGEPSEFTAIGNLLYFALDRNGPPPEVWRSDGTPAGTLKLATISPPDTLTPYEFTDVNGTAYFVGAAENGERGIWRSDGTPQGIRQILHFPYQGGKQQLTAVDTSLFFRLRKESAGTELWMLNEQNGCLRMVADINAGANSSEPLDLTLVGQNLFFVAEDGKTGGELYVLEHASQLDCNFPYSQYLPFTTRSQ
;
A
#
# COMPACT_ATOMS: atom_id res chain seq x y z
N ALA A 1 -12.24 8.31 19.17
CA ALA A 1 -11.54 7.64 20.28
C ALA A 1 -11.31 6.16 19.94
N LEU A 2 -10.23 5.55 20.44
CA LEU A 2 -9.94 4.13 20.35
C LEU A 2 -10.30 3.44 21.67
N TRP A 3 -11.07 2.36 21.58
CA TRP A 3 -11.46 1.50 22.69
C TRP A 3 -11.06 0.07 22.40
N ARG A 4 -10.82 -0.72 23.45
CA ARG A 4 -10.61 -2.16 23.36
C ARG A 4 -11.62 -2.91 24.23
N THR A 5 -11.87 -4.16 23.90
CA THR A 5 -12.71 -5.07 24.69
C THR A 5 -12.19 -6.50 24.61
N ASP A 6 -12.40 -7.27 25.67
CA ASP A 6 -12.22 -8.72 25.71
C ASP A 6 -13.53 -9.49 25.39
N GLY A 7 -14.58 -8.77 24.96
CA GLY A 7 -15.92 -9.32 24.72
C GLY A 7 -16.85 -9.24 25.94
N THR A 8 -16.39 -8.75 27.09
CA THR A 8 -17.21 -8.52 28.28
C THR A 8 -17.47 -7.05 28.53
N ALA A 9 -18.58 -6.73 29.22
CA ALA A 9 -18.89 -5.36 29.60
C ALA A 9 -17.83 -4.74 30.53
N ALA A 10 -17.26 -5.56 31.43
CA ALA A 10 -16.21 -5.12 32.36
C ALA A 10 -14.84 -4.91 31.68
N GLY A 11 -14.59 -5.61 30.57
CA GLY A 11 -13.36 -5.51 29.80
C GLY A 11 -13.34 -4.40 28.75
N ILE A 12 -14.40 -3.59 28.63
CA ILE A 12 -14.39 -2.39 27.77
C ILE A 12 -13.47 -1.34 28.41
N GLN A 13 -12.42 -0.96 27.69
CA GLN A 13 -11.43 0.00 28.17
C GLN A 13 -11.12 1.05 27.10
N LEU A 14 -11.09 2.31 27.53
CA LEU A 14 -10.63 3.41 26.70
C LEU A 14 -9.11 3.28 26.50
N VAL A 15 -8.68 3.25 25.25
CA VAL A 15 -7.26 3.22 24.90
C VAL A 15 -6.76 4.64 24.68
N LYS A 16 -7.47 5.43 23.87
CA LYS A 16 -7.07 6.81 23.56
C LYS A 16 -8.23 7.67 23.07
N VAL A 17 -8.29 8.93 23.48
CA VAL A 17 -9.12 9.95 22.83
C VAL A 17 -8.23 10.75 21.86
N PHE A 18 -8.79 11.09 20.70
CA PHE A 18 -8.10 11.80 19.62
C PHE A 18 -8.65 13.23 19.46
N ASP A 19 -8.73 13.92 20.59
CA ASP A 19 -9.28 15.27 20.77
C ASP A 19 -8.20 16.33 21.00
N ASP A 20 -6.96 15.91 21.27
CA ASP A 20 -5.84 16.82 21.52
C ASP A 20 -5.28 17.35 20.19
N LEU A 21 -5.67 18.58 19.85
CA LEU A 21 -5.15 19.37 18.74
C LEU A 21 -4.26 20.48 19.31
N SER A 22 -3.08 20.68 18.70
CA SER A 22 -2.12 21.71 19.11
C SER A 22 -2.64 23.14 18.94
N ASP A 23 -3.77 23.33 18.26
CA ASP A 23 -4.42 24.63 18.03
C ASP A 23 -5.60 24.92 18.99
N GLY A 24 -5.88 24.01 19.93
CA GLY A 24 -6.96 24.17 20.91
C GLY A 24 -8.38 23.94 20.35
N SER A 25 -8.51 23.44 19.11
CA SER A 25 -9.80 22.99 18.60
C SER A 25 -10.19 21.63 19.19
N THR A 26 -11.49 21.37 19.30
CA THR A 26 -12.07 20.15 19.91
C THR A 26 -12.63 19.19 18.87
N GLN A 27 -12.27 19.38 17.59
CA GLN A 27 -12.76 18.52 16.54
C GLN A 27 -12.07 17.16 16.65
N GLY A 28 -12.80 16.20 17.19
CA GLY A 28 -12.28 14.84 17.37
C GLY A 28 -11.87 14.25 16.02
N GLY A 29 -10.69 13.64 15.98
CA GLY A 29 -10.26 12.90 14.80
C GLY A 29 -11.08 11.62 14.60
N GLU A 30 -11.36 11.31 13.35
CA GLU A 30 -12.04 10.09 12.89
C GLU A 30 -10.99 9.07 12.45
N PRO A 31 -10.76 8.00 13.22
CA PRO A 31 -9.86 6.94 12.80
C PRO A 31 -10.51 6.11 11.68
N SER A 32 -9.75 5.81 10.63
CA SER A 32 -10.18 5.05 9.46
C SER A 32 -9.08 4.10 8.98
N GLU A 33 -9.42 3.24 8.02
CA GLU A 33 -8.45 2.34 7.35
C GLU A 33 -7.67 1.42 8.30
N PHE A 34 -8.40 0.75 9.20
CA PHE A 34 -7.82 -0.16 10.17
C PHE A 34 -7.21 -1.40 9.52
N THR A 35 -5.90 -1.58 9.69
CA THR A 35 -5.18 -2.77 9.21
C THR A 35 -4.36 -3.38 10.35
N ALA A 36 -4.50 -4.70 10.54
CA ALA A 36 -3.62 -5.43 11.43
C ALA A 36 -2.31 -5.77 10.72
N ILE A 37 -1.17 -5.44 11.33
CA ILE A 37 0.18 -5.71 10.82
C ILE A 37 0.97 -6.32 11.97
N GLY A 38 1.25 -7.62 11.87
CA GLY A 38 1.67 -8.41 13.02
C GLY A 38 0.71 -8.24 14.21
N ASN A 39 1.23 -7.74 15.34
CA ASN A 39 0.46 -7.50 16.57
C ASN A 39 0.02 -6.02 16.73
N LEU A 40 0.18 -5.19 15.71
CA LEU A 40 -0.16 -3.77 15.74
C LEU A 40 -1.36 -3.49 14.85
N LEU A 41 -2.20 -2.56 15.30
CA LEU A 41 -3.25 -1.93 14.49
C LEU A 41 -2.70 -0.64 13.90
N TYR A 42 -2.63 -0.55 12.57
CA TYR A 42 -2.37 0.68 11.83
C TYR A 42 -3.68 1.32 11.40
N PHE A 43 -3.73 2.64 11.41
CA PHE A 43 -4.90 3.40 10.99
C PHE A 43 -4.52 4.82 10.60
N ALA A 44 -5.33 5.42 9.74
CA ALA A 44 -5.29 6.85 9.48
C ALA A 44 -6.19 7.58 10.47
N LEU A 45 -5.83 8.83 10.79
CA LEU A 45 -6.67 9.72 11.58
C LEU A 45 -6.87 11.02 10.80
N ASP A 46 -8.08 11.23 10.30
CA ASP A 46 -8.49 12.48 9.67
C ASP A 46 -9.13 13.40 10.71
N ARG A 47 -8.86 14.70 10.63
CA ARG A 47 -9.38 15.73 11.53
C ARG A 47 -10.05 16.89 10.79
N ASN A 48 -10.45 16.72 9.52
CA ASN A 48 -11.14 17.74 8.72
C ASN A 48 -10.44 19.11 8.74
N GLY A 49 -9.12 19.12 8.49
CA GLY A 49 -8.32 20.35 8.49
C GLY A 49 -6.84 20.08 8.22
N PRO A 50 -6.08 19.56 9.20
CA PRO A 50 -4.71 19.14 8.97
C PRO A 50 -4.65 17.91 8.04
N PRO A 51 -3.52 17.70 7.34
CA PRO A 51 -3.28 16.46 6.60
C PRO A 51 -3.43 15.25 7.53
N PRO A 52 -4.05 14.14 7.06
CA PRO A 52 -4.32 13.02 7.96
C PRO A 52 -3.04 12.44 8.54
N GLU A 53 -3.17 11.89 9.74
CA GLU A 53 -2.06 11.35 10.50
C GLU A 53 -2.00 9.84 10.37
N VAL A 54 -0.80 9.29 10.24
CA VAL A 54 -0.58 7.84 10.28
C VAL A 54 -0.29 7.44 11.72
N TRP A 55 -1.08 6.51 12.25
CA TRP A 55 -1.01 6.04 13.62
C TRP A 55 -0.84 4.53 13.70
N ARG A 56 -0.35 4.06 14.84
CA ARG A 56 -0.44 2.66 15.23
C ARG A 56 -0.88 2.49 16.68
N SER A 57 -1.36 1.31 17.04
CA SER A 57 -1.70 0.91 18.41
C SER A 57 -1.37 -0.57 18.66
N ASP A 58 -0.88 -0.88 19.85
CA ASP A 58 -0.83 -2.26 20.40
C ASP A 58 -2.03 -2.57 21.32
N GLY A 59 -3.05 -1.70 21.29
CA GLY A 59 -4.21 -1.77 22.18
C GLY A 59 -3.98 -1.17 23.57
N THR A 60 -2.83 -0.56 23.86
CA THR A 60 -2.58 0.16 25.12
C THR A 60 -2.47 1.67 24.91
N PRO A 61 -2.78 2.51 25.92
CA PRO A 61 -2.58 3.96 25.80
C PRO A 61 -1.14 4.34 25.46
N ALA A 62 -0.15 3.66 26.07
CA ALA A 62 1.27 3.93 25.86
C ALA A 62 1.78 3.48 24.48
N GLY A 63 1.25 2.38 23.95
CA GLY A 63 1.61 1.87 22.63
C GLY A 63 0.75 2.41 21.48
N THR A 64 -0.10 3.41 21.74
CA THR A 64 -0.86 4.13 20.71
C THR A 64 -0.11 5.42 20.32
N LEU A 65 0.57 5.37 19.18
CA LEU A 65 1.56 6.37 18.77
C LEU A 65 1.23 6.97 17.39
N LYS A 66 1.39 8.29 17.28
CA LYS A 66 1.47 8.97 15.99
C LYS A 66 2.81 8.63 15.38
N LEU A 67 2.81 8.13 14.14
CA LEU A 67 4.03 7.80 13.42
C LEU A 67 4.49 8.99 12.59
N ALA A 68 3.59 9.60 11.81
CA ALA A 68 3.88 10.78 11.02
C ALA A 68 2.60 11.52 10.62
N THR A 69 2.81 12.71 10.05
CA THR A 69 1.82 13.41 9.24
C THR A 69 2.19 13.18 7.76
N ILE A 70 1.47 12.31 7.08
CA ILE A 70 1.70 11.97 5.66
C ILE A 70 0.32 11.91 5.08
N SER A 71 0.01 12.71 4.05
CA SER A 71 -1.31 12.81 3.40
C SER A 71 -1.61 11.58 2.51
N PRO A 72 -2.88 11.24 2.23
CA PRO A 72 -3.16 10.28 1.18
C PRO A 72 -2.72 10.93 -0.14
N PRO A 73 -2.27 10.15 -1.13
CA PRO A 73 -1.84 10.74 -2.38
C PRO A 73 -3.02 11.47 -3.05
N ASP A 74 -4.23 10.89 -3.07
CA ASP A 74 -5.43 11.53 -3.62
C ASP A 74 -6.71 10.90 -3.08
N THR A 75 -7.86 11.41 -3.52
CA THR A 75 -9.18 10.92 -3.11
C THR A 75 -9.52 9.51 -3.63
N LEU A 76 -8.78 9.00 -4.62
CA LEU A 76 -9.00 7.67 -5.20
C LEU A 76 -8.13 6.59 -4.54
N THR A 77 -7.20 6.98 -3.69
CA THR A 77 -6.25 6.10 -3.02
C THR A 77 -6.31 6.38 -1.52
N PRO A 78 -7.19 5.67 -0.77
CA PRO A 78 -7.20 5.76 0.69
C PRO A 78 -5.89 5.22 1.28
N TYR A 79 -5.67 5.41 2.58
CA TYR A 79 -4.50 4.83 3.27
C TYR A 79 -4.66 3.31 3.40
N GLU A 80 -4.37 2.59 2.32
CA GLU A 80 -4.28 1.15 2.38
C GLU A 80 -2.90 0.76 2.92
N PHE A 81 -2.88 0.23 4.14
CA PHE A 81 -1.68 -0.37 4.70
C PHE A 81 -1.58 -1.82 4.21
N THR A 82 -0.38 -2.22 3.83
CA THR A 82 -0.04 -3.56 3.36
C THR A 82 1.03 -4.14 4.27
N ASP A 83 0.77 -5.31 4.84
CA ASP A 83 1.73 -6.05 5.66
C ASP A 83 2.68 -6.85 4.76
N VAL A 84 3.99 -6.60 4.88
CA VAL A 84 5.02 -7.53 4.38
C VAL A 84 5.90 -7.93 5.57
N ASN A 85 5.65 -9.12 6.09
CA ASN A 85 6.41 -9.74 7.20
C ASN A 85 6.55 -8.83 8.44
N GLY A 86 5.46 -8.17 8.84
CA GLY A 86 5.39 -7.29 10.00
C GLY A 86 5.87 -5.86 9.73
N THR A 87 6.28 -5.53 8.50
CA THR A 87 6.57 -4.16 8.09
C THR A 87 5.37 -3.60 7.36
N ALA A 88 4.92 -2.41 7.77
CA ALA A 88 3.81 -1.72 7.13
C ALA A 88 4.27 -0.94 5.91
N TYR A 89 3.56 -1.10 4.80
CA TYR A 89 3.76 -0.34 3.56
C TYR A 89 2.48 0.35 3.15
N PHE A 90 2.58 1.56 2.63
CA PHE A 90 1.42 2.32 2.17
C PHE A 90 1.84 3.39 1.18
N VAL A 91 0.89 3.90 0.40
CA VAL A 91 1.13 5.04 -0.48
C VAL A 91 0.75 6.32 0.25
N GLY A 92 1.61 7.34 0.17
CA GLY A 92 1.38 8.60 0.85
C GLY A 92 2.14 9.76 0.20
N ALA A 93 1.78 10.97 0.60
CA ALA A 93 2.38 12.22 0.15
C ALA A 93 2.99 12.99 1.34
N ALA A 94 4.26 13.38 1.22
CA ALA A 94 4.91 14.30 2.14
C ALA A 94 4.33 15.72 2.04
N GLU A 95 4.64 16.58 3.01
CA GLU A 95 4.19 17.99 3.04
C GLU A 95 4.63 18.80 1.80
N ASN A 96 5.76 18.44 1.19
CA ASN A 96 6.25 19.05 -0.05
C ASN A 96 5.51 18.54 -1.31
N GLY A 97 4.53 17.64 -1.16
CA GLY A 97 3.77 17.04 -2.24
C GLY A 97 4.42 15.82 -2.90
N GLU A 98 5.61 15.40 -2.44
CA GLU A 98 6.28 14.21 -2.96
C GLU A 98 5.49 12.95 -2.56
N ARG A 99 5.07 12.19 -3.57
CA ARG A 99 4.29 10.97 -3.41
C ARG A 99 5.15 9.74 -3.57
N GLY A 100 4.72 8.65 -2.95
CA GLY A 100 5.43 7.40 -3.10
C GLY A 100 5.01 6.32 -2.14
N ILE A 101 5.79 5.23 -2.14
CA ILE A 101 5.66 4.16 -1.16
C ILE A 101 6.44 4.55 0.08
N TRP A 102 5.75 4.48 1.21
CA TRP A 102 6.29 4.63 2.55
C TRP A 102 6.31 3.28 3.25
N ARG A 103 7.28 3.11 4.14
CA ARG A 103 7.35 1.96 5.06
C ARG A 103 7.39 2.41 6.51
N SER A 104 6.95 1.56 7.43
CA SER A 104 7.10 1.74 8.88
C SER A 104 7.37 0.42 9.59
N ASP A 105 8.26 0.45 10.58
CA ASP A 105 8.50 -0.63 11.55
C ASP A 105 7.65 -0.50 12.83
N GLY A 106 6.70 0.44 12.86
CA GLY A 106 5.82 0.70 14.01
C GLY A 106 6.39 1.71 15.01
N THR A 107 7.53 2.33 14.71
CA THR A 107 8.09 3.44 15.47
C THR A 107 8.03 4.76 14.70
N PRO A 108 7.92 5.92 15.39
CA PRO A 108 8.00 7.22 14.73
C PRO A 108 9.32 7.45 13.98
N GLN A 109 10.41 6.82 14.41
CA GLN A 109 11.74 6.94 13.80
C GLN A 109 11.92 6.03 12.58
N GLY A 110 11.19 4.92 12.51
CA GLY A 110 11.33 3.93 11.44
C GLY A 110 10.46 4.17 10.21
N ILE A 111 9.63 5.23 10.24
CA ILE A 111 8.83 5.62 9.09
C ILE A 111 9.69 6.38 8.07
N ARG A 112 9.63 5.97 6.80
CA ARG A 112 10.37 6.64 5.71
C ARG A 112 9.77 6.33 4.35
N GLN A 113 9.93 7.27 3.42
CA GLN A 113 9.67 7.03 2.01
C GLN A 113 10.77 6.15 1.42
N ILE A 114 10.40 5.12 0.66
CA ILE A 114 11.34 4.18 0.03
C ILE A 114 11.29 4.20 -1.49
N LEU A 115 10.22 4.73 -2.06
CA LEU A 115 10.09 4.89 -3.50
C LEU A 115 9.33 6.17 -3.80
N HIS A 116 9.87 6.97 -4.72
CA HIS A 116 9.22 8.17 -5.24
C HIS A 116 8.39 7.84 -6.49
N PHE A 117 7.20 8.44 -6.60
CA PHE A 117 6.36 8.35 -7.79
C PHE A 117 6.52 9.61 -8.65
N PRO A 118 7.21 9.52 -9.81
CA PRO A 118 7.52 10.70 -10.63
C PRO A 118 6.31 11.27 -11.38
N TYR A 119 5.22 10.50 -11.49
CA TYR A 119 4.00 10.92 -12.18
C TYR A 119 2.78 10.76 -11.27
N GLN A 120 1.82 11.67 -11.47
CA GLN A 120 0.52 11.66 -10.80
C GLN A 120 -0.49 10.83 -11.61
N GLY A 121 -1.34 10.05 -10.93
CA GLY A 121 -2.57 9.55 -11.52
C GLY A 121 -2.94 8.08 -11.24
N GLY A 122 -4.26 7.89 -11.14
CA GLY A 122 -4.99 6.64 -10.98
C GLY A 122 -4.77 5.92 -9.65
N LYS A 123 -5.67 4.99 -9.36
CA LYS A 123 -5.74 4.28 -8.08
C LYS A 123 -4.46 3.48 -7.86
N GLN A 124 -3.69 3.82 -6.83
CA GLN A 124 -2.55 3.01 -6.42
C GLN A 124 -3.03 1.86 -5.54
N GLN A 125 -2.53 0.65 -5.79
CA GLN A 125 -2.78 -0.52 -4.96
C GLN A 125 -1.44 -1.19 -4.68
N LEU A 126 -1.18 -1.47 -3.41
CA LEU A 126 -0.05 -2.30 -3.00
C LEU A 126 -0.57 -3.71 -2.73
N THR A 127 0.19 -4.72 -3.13
CA THR A 127 -0.15 -6.13 -2.90
C THR A 127 1.08 -6.87 -2.42
N ALA A 128 1.00 -7.40 -1.20
CA ALA A 128 2.04 -8.26 -0.66
C ALA A 128 1.99 -9.64 -1.33
N VAL A 129 3.15 -10.11 -1.78
CA VAL A 129 3.38 -11.47 -2.24
C VAL A 129 4.68 -11.95 -1.59
N ASP A 130 4.54 -12.78 -0.56
CA ASP A 130 5.62 -13.23 0.33
C ASP A 130 6.48 -12.09 0.89
N THR A 131 7.66 -11.84 0.31
CA THR A 131 8.61 -10.80 0.75
C THR A 131 8.63 -9.58 -0.17
N SER A 132 7.80 -9.60 -1.22
CA SER A 132 7.77 -8.60 -2.27
C SER A 132 6.46 -7.83 -2.25
N LEU A 133 6.52 -6.57 -2.69
CA LEU A 133 5.37 -5.74 -3.01
C LEU A 133 5.18 -5.68 -4.51
N PHE A 134 3.94 -5.88 -4.94
CA PHE A 134 3.49 -5.62 -6.30
C PHE A 134 2.62 -4.38 -6.31
N PHE A 135 2.83 -3.53 -7.31
CA PHE A 135 2.16 -2.24 -7.43
C PHE A 135 2.29 -1.72 -8.86
N ARG A 136 1.50 -0.71 -9.18
CA ARG A 136 1.59 -0.02 -10.47
C ARG A 136 2.56 1.15 -10.41
N LEU A 137 3.34 1.36 -11.47
CA LEU A 137 4.21 2.52 -11.57
C LEU A 137 4.28 3.01 -13.01
N ARG A 138 4.17 4.33 -13.17
CA ARG A 138 4.29 4.99 -14.46
C ARG A 138 5.74 5.38 -14.76
N LYS A 139 6.19 5.10 -15.99
CA LYS A 139 7.39 5.68 -16.60
C LYS A 139 7.08 6.29 -17.96
N GLU A 140 7.82 7.31 -18.35
CA GLU A 140 7.62 7.96 -19.66
C GLU A 140 7.74 6.99 -20.84
N SER A 141 8.71 6.07 -20.77
CA SER A 141 9.00 5.13 -21.84
C SER A 141 8.08 3.91 -21.90
N ALA A 142 7.29 3.66 -20.85
CA ALA A 142 6.57 2.40 -20.62
C ALA A 142 5.11 2.58 -20.16
N GLY A 143 4.62 3.83 -20.01
CA GLY A 143 3.32 4.07 -19.37
C GLY A 143 3.23 3.52 -17.93
N THR A 144 2.00 3.28 -17.45
CA THR A 144 1.70 2.63 -16.16
C THR A 144 1.72 1.12 -16.31
N GLU A 145 2.69 0.45 -15.68
CA GLU A 145 2.86 -1.00 -15.75
C GLU A 145 2.87 -1.64 -14.37
N LEU A 146 2.92 -2.99 -14.32
CA LEU A 146 3.07 -3.75 -13.08
C LEU A 146 4.54 -3.80 -12.66
N TRP A 147 4.81 -3.45 -11.42
CA TRP A 147 6.14 -3.41 -10.82
C TRP A 147 6.20 -4.27 -9.57
N MET A 148 7.41 -4.75 -9.28
CA MET A 148 7.74 -5.48 -8.08
C MET A 148 8.90 -4.79 -7.35
N LEU A 149 8.76 -4.68 -6.02
CA LEU A 149 9.77 -4.21 -5.08
C LEU A 149 10.04 -5.30 -4.04
N ASN A 150 11.31 -5.62 -3.81
CA ASN A 150 11.74 -6.46 -2.69
C ASN A 150 12.87 -5.75 -1.95
N GLU A 151 12.59 -5.26 -0.74
CA GLU A 151 13.59 -4.52 0.03
C GLU A 151 14.71 -5.40 0.58
N GLN A 152 14.50 -6.71 0.74
CA GLN A 152 15.52 -7.60 1.32
C GLN A 152 16.74 -7.75 0.40
N ASN A 153 16.52 -7.75 -0.91
CA ASN A 153 17.56 -7.85 -1.92
C ASN A 153 17.71 -6.57 -2.78
N GLY A 154 16.93 -5.52 -2.49
CA GLY A 154 16.96 -4.24 -3.22
C GLY A 154 16.35 -4.29 -4.62
N CYS A 155 15.52 -5.29 -4.92
CA CYS A 155 14.86 -5.39 -6.22
C CYS A 155 13.87 -4.27 -6.44
N LEU A 156 13.98 -3.56 -7.56
CA LEU A 156 12.89 -2.75 -8.10
C LEU A 156 12.85 -2.98 -9.61
N ARG A 157 11.83 -3.69 -10.09
CA ARG A 157 11.72 -4.04 -11.51
C ARG A 157 10.28 -3.98 -12.01
N MET A 158 10.16 -3.66 -13.30
CA MET A 158 8.94 -3.92 -14.05
C MET A 158 8.76 -5.43 -14.18
N VAL A 159 7.54 -5.92 -14.03
CA VAL A 159 7.24 -7.36 -14.18
C VAL A 159 7.15 -7.70 -15.67
N ALA A 160 6.44 -6.87 -16.42
CA ALA A 160 6.36 -6.88 -17.87
C ALA A 160 5.90 -5.50 -18.36
N ASP A 161 6.29 -5.17 -19.60
CA ASP A 161 5.69 -4.07 -20.37
C ASP A 161 4.54 -4.70 -21.20
N ILE A 162 3.34 -4.74 -20.63
CA ILE A 162 2.19 -5.46 -21.21
C ILE A 162 1.63 -4.66 -22.39
N ASN A 163 1.48 -3.35 -22.24
CA ASN A 163 1.10 -2.45 -23.32
C ASN A 163 2.34 -1.76 -23.91
N ALA A 164 3.08 -2.52 -24.72
CA ALA A 164 4.41 -2.15 -25.19
C ALA A 164 4.60 -0.67 -25.59
N GLY A 165 5.65 -0.06 -25.05
CA GLY A 165 6.03 1.32 -25.33
C GLY A 165 5.38 2.31 -24.36
N ALA A 166 5.18 3.57 -24.75
CA ALA A 166 4.75 4.62 -23.81
C ALA A 166 3.27 4.54 -23.37
N ASN A 167 2.55 3.48 -23.74
CA ASN A 167 1.15 3.26 -23.36
C ASN A 167 1.07 2.58 -22.01
N SER A 168 -0.05 2.72 -21.30
CA SER A 168 -0.26 2.06 -20.00
C SER A 168 -1.02 0.74 -20.17
N SER A 169 -0.66 -0.28 -19.39
CA SER A 169 -1.48 -1.47 -19.19
C SER A 169 -2.50 -1.34 -18.03
N GLU A 170 -2.36 -0.31 -17.18
CA GLU A 170 -3.26 -0.02 -16.04
C GLU A 170 -3.62 -1.26 -15.19
N PRO A 171 -2.62 -1.97 -14.61
CA PRO A 171 -2.88 -3.18 -13.85
C PRO A 171 -3.67 -2.88 -12.57
N LEU A 172 -4.74 -3.66 -12.33
CA LEU A 172 -5.68 -3.50 -11.22
C LEU A 172 -6.13 -4.86 -10.65
N ASP A 173 -6.72 -4.81 -9.45
CA ASP A 173 -7.36 -5.96 -8.76
C ASP A 173 -6.42 -7.16 -8.57
N LEU A 174 -5.17 -6.86 -8.21
CA LEU A 174 -4.13 -7.85 -7.94
C LEU A 174 -4.58 -8.79 -6.80
N THR A 175 -4.60 -10.09 -7.09
CA THR A 175 -5.03 -11.13 -6.15
C THR A 175 -4.08 -12.33 -6.22
N LEU A 176 -3.43 -12.63 -5.09
CA LEU A 176 -2.60 -13.81 -4.96
C LEU A 176 -3.47 -15.05 -4.73
N VAL A 177 -3.33 -16.07 -5.57
CA VAL A 177 -3.97 -17.38 -5.41
C VAL A 177 -2.90 -18.46 -5.52
N GLY A 178 -2.59 -19.10 -4.38
CA GLY A 178 -1.46 -20.02 -4.29
C GLY A 178 -0.15 -19.27 -4.57
N GLN A 179 0.58 -19.68 -5.61
CA GLN A 179 1.84 -19.06 -6.03
C GLN A 179 1.66 -18.07 -7.19
N ASN A 180 0.43 -17.87 -7.66
CA ASN A 180 0.16 -17.11 -8.88
C ASN A 180 -0.57 -15.82 -8.54
N LEU A 181 -0.13 -14.70 -9.13
CA LEU A 181 -0.75 -13.40 -8.98
C LEU A 181 -1.67 -13.14 -10.18
N PHE A 182 -2.97 -13.00 -9.93
CA PHE A 182 -3.96 -12.67 -10.93
C PHE A 182 -4.24 -11.17 -10.90
N PHE A 183 -4.44 -10.55 -12.06
CA PHE A 183 -4.74 -9.11 -12.16
C PHE A 183 -5.39 -8.80 -13.51
N VAL A 184 -6.10 -7.68 -13.60
CA VAL A 184 -6.62 -7.15 -14.87
C VAL A 184 -5.61 -6.17 -15.45
N ALA A 185 -5.37 -6.20 -16.76
CA ALA A 185 -4.54 -5.24 -17.48
C ALA A 185 -4.97 -5.12 -18.95
N GLU A 186 -4.46 -4.11 -19.67
CA GLU A 186 -4.69 -3.89 -21.10
C GLU A 186 -3.40 -4.10 -21.91
N ASP A 187 -3.49 -4.76 -23.07
CA ASP A 187 -2.36 -4.94 -24.01
C ASP A 187 -2.37 -3.95 -25.19
N GLY A 188 -3.32 -3.01 -25.17
CA GLY A 188 -3.54 -2.05 -26.26
C GLY A 188 -4.27 -2.62 -27.49
N LYS A 189 -4.71 -3.87 -27.47
CA LYS A 189 -5.43 -4.53 -28.58
C LYS A 189 -6.84 -4.99 -28.18
N THR A 190 -7.00 -5.55 -26.99
CA THR A 190 -8.23 -6.26 -26.59
C THR A 190 -8.78 -5.76 -25.24
N GLY A 191 -8.72 -4.46 -24.96
CA GLY A 191 -9.27 -3.88 -23.73
C GLY A 191 -8.71 -4.55 -22.46
N GLY A 192 -9.43 -4.46 -21.34
CA GLY A 192 -9.03 -5.09 -20.08
C GLY A 192 -9.25 -6.60 -20.09
N GLU A 193 -8.19 -7.36 -19.86
CA GLU A 193 -8.22 -8.84 -19.79
C GLU A 193 -7.65 -9.34 -18.46
N LEU A 194 -7.95 -10.59 -18.11
CA LEU A 194 -7.39 -11.24 -16.92
C LEU A 194 -6.02 -11.85 -17.26
N TYR A 195 -5.00 -11.43 -16.52
CA TYR A 195 -3.63 -11.90 -16.60
C TYR A 195 -3.29 -12.75 -15.37
N VAL A 196 -2.36 -13.69 -15.56
CA VAL A 196 -1.75 -14.45 -14.47
C VAL A 196 -0.23 -14.33 -14.58
N LEU A 197 0.39 -13.97 -13.46
CA LEU A 197 1.82 -14.07 -13.24
C LEU A 197 2.07 -15.34 -12.42
N GLU A 198 2.59 -16.37 -13.08
CA GLU A 198 2.89 -17.63 -12.42
C GLU A 198 4.12 -17.51 -11.53
N HIS A 199 4.14 -18.27 -10.43
CA HIS A 199 5.26 -18.32 -9.50
C HIS A 199 5.68 -16.94 -8.95
N ALA A 200 4.72 -16.04 -8.76
CA ALA A 200 4.94 -14.67 -8.29
C ALA A 200 5.68 -14.62 -6.94
N SER A 201 5.44 -15.60 -6.07
CA SER A 201 6.14 -15.82 -4.79
C SER A 201 7.64 -16.09 -4.94
N GLN A 202 8.06 -16.62 -6.07
CA GLN A 202 9.43 -17.05 -6.32
C GLN A 202 10.22 -16.01 -7.13
N LEU A 203 9.58 -14.94 -7.60
CA LEU A 203 10.25 -13.93 -8.42
C LEU A 203 11.35 -13.20 -7.64
N ASP A 204 12.54 -13.21 -8.20
CA ASP A 204 13.71 -12.43 -7.80
C ASP A 204 14.21 -11.49 -8.93
N CYS A 205 15.27 -10.72 -8.66
CA CYS A 205 15.82 -9.76 -9.62
C CYS A 205 16.46 -10.37 -10.86
N ASN A 206 16.84 -11.64 -10.80
CA ASN A 206 17.57 -12.34 -11.84
C ASN A 206 16.65 -13.21 -12.72
N PHE A 207 15.34 -13.28 -12.43
CA PHE A 207 14.43 -14.06 -13.27
C PHE A 207 14.33 -13.49 -14.69
N PRO A 208 14.61 -14.32 -15.73
CA PRO A 208 14.52 -13.89 -17.11
C PRO A 208 13.05 -13.70 -17.52
N TYR A 209 12.73 -12.54 -18.08
CA TYR A 209 11.40 -12.18 -18.60
C TYR A 209 10.82 -13.22 -19.57
N SER A 210 11.66 -14.01 -20.24
CA SER A 210 11.26 -14.95 -21.30
C SER A 210 10.69 -16.29 -20.82
N GLN A 211 10.68 -16.59 -19.52
CA GLN A 211 10.26 -17.91 -19.01
C GLN A 211 8.82 -17.99 -18.49
N TYR A 212 8.08 -16.87 -18.38
CA TYR A 212 6.72 -16.85 -17.80
C TYR A 212 5.65 -16.18 -18.67
N LEU A 213 5.84 -16.16 -19.99
CA LEU A 213 4.75 -15.85 -20.91
C LEU A 213 4.09 -17.16 -21.35
N PRO A 214 3.03 -17.55 -20.64
CA PRO A 214 1.77 -17.39 -21.30
C PRO A 214 0.91 -16.48 -20.43
N PHE A 215 0.96 -15.18 -20.70
CA PHE A 215 -0.24 -14.36 -20.55
C PHE A 215 -1.32 -15.02 -21.42
N THR A 216 -2.02 -15.98 -20.84
CA THR A 216 -3.07 -16.72 -21.52
C THR A 216 -4.34 -16.01 -21.14
N THR A 217 -4.83 -15.18 -22.05
CA THR A 217 -6.24 -14.87 -22.08
C THR A 217 -6.94 -16.22 -22.22
N ARG A 218 -7.60 -16.70 -21.16
CA ARG A 218 -8.56 -17.79 -21.34
C ARG A 218 -9.73 -17.19 -22.10
N SER A 219 -9.64 -17.15 -23.43
CA SER A 219 -10.84 -17.22 -24.24
C SER A 219 -11.54 -18.52 -23.86
N GLN A 220 -12.78 -18.40 -23.40
CA GLN A 220 -13.68 -19.55 -23.25
C GLN A 220 -13.93 -20.19 -24.62
#